data_AF-A0A957GDY2-F1
#
_entry.id   AF-A0A957GDY2-F1
#
_cell.length_a   1.000
_cell.length_b   1.000
_cell.length_c   1.000
_cell.angle_alpha   90.00
_cell.angle_beta   90.00
_cell.angle_gamma   90.00
#
_symmetry.space_group_name_H-M   'P 1'
#
loop_
_entity.id
_entity.type
_entity.pdbx_description
1 polymer ?
#
loop_
_entity_poly.entity_id
_entity_poly.type
_entity_poly.pdbx_seq_one_letter_code
_entity_poly.pdbx_strand_id
1 'polypeptide(L)' 'MVKRIGLLVISFLLGAALTTAIVMFPLGTTVAEFGAFYFFMTSLAFGIAIALVLDKFAGTELLPK' A
#
# COMPACT_ATOMS: atom_id res chain seq x y z
N MET A 1 18.00 9.93 1.71
CA MET A 1 16.61 10.37 1.41
C MET A 1 16.01 9.68 0.18
N VAL A 2 16.68 9.63 -0.97
CA VAL A 2 16.16 9.01 -2.21
C VAL A 2 15.66 7.56 -2.01
N LYS A 3 16.42 6.72 -1.27
CA LYS A 3 16.00 5.35 -0.94
C LYS A 3 14.68 5.30 -0.14
N ARG A 4 14.47 6.23 0.80
CA ARG A 4 13.25 6.30 1.62
C ARG A 4 12.03 6.73 0.81
N ILE A 5 12.21 7.73 -0.06
CA ILE A 5 11.15 8.21 -0.96
C ILE A 5 10.77 7.10 -1.97
N GLY A 6 11.76 6.43 -2.55
CA GLY A 6 11.51 5.31 -3.47
C GLY A 6 10.74 4.17 -2.79
N LEU A 7 11.11 3.82 -1.56
CA LEU A 7 10.44 2.77 -0.79
C LEU A 7 9.00 3.16 -0.43
N LEU A 8 8.78 4.42 -0.07
CA LEU A 8 7.43 4.97 0.17
C LEU A 8 6.55 4.90 -1.08
N VAL A 9 7.06 5.32 -2.25
CA VAL A 9 6.32 5.27 -3.53
C VAL A 9 5.98 3.84 -3.92
N ILE A 10 6.95 2.92 -3.85
CA ILE A 10 6.74 1.50 -4.17
C ILE A 10 5.70 0.89 -3.23
N SER A 11 5.75 1.22 -1.94
CA SER A 11 4.82 0.67 -0.96
C SER A 11 3.38 1.12 -1.21
N PHE A 12 3.16 2.39 -1.56
CA PHE A 12 1.82 2.87 -1.93
C PHE A 12 1.31 2.26 -3.25
N LEU A 13 2.19 2.07 -4.24
CA LEU A 13 1.81 1.39 -5.48
C LEU A 13 1.40 -0.06 -5.22
N LEU A 14 2.16 -0.78 -4.39
CA LEU A 14 1.82 -2.15 -4.01
C LEU A 14 0.53 -2.21 -3.18
N GLY A 15 0.32 -1.26 -2.27
CA GLY A 15 -0.93 -1.14 -1.51
C GLY A 15 -2.15 -0.96 -2.42
N ALA A 16 -2.08 -0.05 -3.40
CA ALA A 16 -3.16 0.18 -4.37
C ALA A 16 -3.38 -1.03 -5.29
N ALA A 17 -2.31 -1.68 -5.76
CA ALA A 17 -2.40 -2.89 -6.57
C ALA A 17 -3.07 -4.04 -5.81
N LEU A 18 -2.71 -4.22 -4.53
CA LEU A 18 -3.29 -5.24 -3.67
C LEU A 18 -4.77 -4.96 -3.39
N THR A 19 -5.15 -3.72 -3.10
CA THR A 19 -6.55 -3.34 -2.92
C THR A 19 -7.36 -3.57 -4.20
N THR A 20 -6.80 -3.23 -5.37
CA THR A 20 -7.45 -3.50 -6.66
C THR A 20 -7.67 -5.00 -6.87
N ALA A 21 -6.65 -5.82 -6.58
CA ALA A 21 -6.78 -7.26 -6.67
C ALA A 21 -7.85 -7.80 -5.73
N ILE A 22 -7.93 -7.32 -4.48
CA ILE A 22 -8.96 -7.72 -3.52
C ILE A 22 -10.36 -7.29 -3.97
N VAL A 23 -10.51 -6.10 -4.53
CA VAL A 23 -11.80 -5.60 -5.01
C VAL A 23 -12.28 -6.41 -6.22
N MET A 24 -11.40 -6.68 -7.18
CA MET A 24 -11.78 -7.33 -8.44
C MET A 24 -11.91 -8.85 -8.35
N PHE A 25 -11.07 -9.53 -7.55
CA PHE A 25 -11.04 -10.99 -7.54
C PHE A 25 -11.93 -11.60 -6.43
N PRO A 26 -11.61 -11.47 -5.13
CA PRO A 26 -12.41 -12.10 -4.08
C PRO A 26 -13.74 -11.39 -3.80
N LEU A 27 -13.84 -10.07 -3.99
CA LEU A 27 -15.09 -9.34 -3.80
C LEU A 27 -15.97 -9.32 -5.06
N GLY A 28 -15.39 -9.54 -6.24
CA GLY A 28 -16.11 -9.56 -7.52
C GLY A 28 -16.83 -8.24 -7.83
N THR A 29 -16.33 -7.12 -7.33
CA THR A 29 -16.96 -5.79 -7.44
C THR A 29 -16.00 -4.79 -8.10
N THR A 30 -16.49 -3.61 -8.43
CA THR A 30 -15.66 -2.54 -9.02
C THR A 30 -15.19 -1.54 -7.96
N VAL A 31 -14.15 -0.76 -8.26
CA VAL A 31 -13.68 0.33 -7.39
C VAL A 31 -14.78 1.38 -7.16
N ALA A 32 -15.66 1.58 -8.14
CA ALA A 32 -16.79 2.49 -8.03
C ALA A 32 -17.83 1.99 -7.01
N GLU A 33 -18.13 0.69 -7.03
CA GLU A 33 -19.07 0.03 -6.10
C GLU A 33 -18.49 -0.12 -4.69
N PHE A 34 -17.20 -0.42 -4.58
CA PHE A 34 -16.47 -0.50 -3.30
C PHE A 34 -16.37 0.87 -2.62
N GLY A 35 -16.43 1.95 -3.39
CA GLY A 35 -16.36 3.32 -2.90
C GLY A 35 -14.92 3.84 -2.86
N ALA A 36 -14.70 4.99 -3.51
CA ALA A 36 -13.37 5.59 -3.65
C ALA A 36 -12.69 5.90 -2.31
N PHE A 37 -13.45 6.34 -1.30
CA PHE A 37 -12.92 6.62 0.03
C PHE A 37 -12.45 5.35 0.75
N TYR A 38 -13.25 4.27 0.69
CA TYR A 38 -12.86 2.97 1.25
C TYR A 38 -11.66 2.41 0.51
N PHE A 39 -11.64 2.46 -0.81
CA PHE A 39 -10.48 2.05 -1.61
C PHE A 39 -9.21 2.79 -1.19
N PHE A 40 -9.28 4.11 -1.03
CA PHE A 40 -8.15 4.91 -0.60
C PHE A 40 -7.68 4.55 0.81
N MET A 41 -8.58 4.41 1.79
CA MET A 41 -8.21 4.02 3.16
C MET A 41 -7.61 2.61 3.21
N THR A 42 -8.16 1.65 2.48
CA THR A 42 -7.66 0.27 2.43
C THR A 42 -6.30 0.20 1.74
N SER A 43 -6.11 0.90 0.62
CA SER A 43 -4.81 0.96 -0.07
C SER A 43 -3.74 1.69 0.73
N LEU A 44 -4.12 2.73 1.49
CA LEU A 44 -3.25 3.41 2.45
C LEU A 44 -2.80 2.44 3.56
N ALA A 45 -3.74 1.70 4.16
CA ALA A 45 -3.44 0.75 5.22
C ALA A 45 -2.47 -0.36 4.75
N PHE A 46 -2.72 -0.94 3.57
CA PHE A 46 -1.81 -1.93 2.99
C PHE A 46 -0.46 -1.31 2.60
N GLY A 47 -0.47 -0.11 2.03
CA GLY A 47 0.76 0.61 1.66
C GLY A 47 1.65 0.87 2.87
N ILE A 48 1.07 1.27 4.01
CA ILE A 48 1.81 1.44 5.26
C ILE A 48 2.35 0.09 5.74
N ALA A 49 1.53 -0.97 5.78
CA ALA A 49 1.99 -2.29 6.21
C ALA A 49 3.16 -2.80 5.35
N ILE A 50 3.09 -2.62 4.03
CA ILE A 50 4.15 -2.99 3.09
C ILE A 50 5.39 -2.13 3.32
N ALA A 51 5.24 -0.82 3.55
CA ALA A 51 6.36 0.08 3.83
C ALA A 51 7.12 -0.36 5.09
N LEU A 52 6.42 -0.78 6.14
CA LEU A 52 7.03 -1.30 7.37
C LEU A 52 7.85 -2.57 7.11
N VAL A 53 7.29 -3.49 6.33
CA VAL A 53 7.97 -4.74 5.97
C VAL A 53 9.21 -4.44 5.12
N LEU A 54 9.06 -3.61 4.09
CA LEU A 54 10.15 -3.25 3.19
C LEU A 54 11.24 -2.43 3.90
N ASP A 55 10.88 -1.56 4.85
CA ASP A 55 11.87 -0.81 5.65
C ASP A 55 12.76 -1.75 6.47
N LYS A 56 12.17 -2.82 7.02
CA LYS A 56 12.91 -3.85 7.75
C LYS A 56 13.94 -4.57 6.87
N PHE A 57 13.64 -4.80 5.59
CA PHE A 57 14.55 -5.44 4.65
C PHE A 57 15.56 -4.48 4.01
N ALA A 58 15.15 -3.24 3.76
CA ALA A 58 15.99 -2.23 3.11
C ALA A 58 16.95 -1.52 4.07
N GLY A 59 16.79 -1.74 5.38
CA GLY A 59 17.62 -1.10 6.42
C GLY A 59 17.53 0.42 6.36
N THR A 60 16.39 0.95 5.92
CA THR A 60 16.25 2.39 5.63
C THR A 60 15.96 3.23 6.87
N GLU A 61 15.68 2.60 8.02
CA GLU A 61 15.30 3.23 9.29
C GLU A 61 14.23 4.32 9.07
N LEU A 62 13.16 3.93 8.37
CA LEU A 62 12.05 4.82 8.02
C LEU A 62 11.17 5.09 9.24
N LEU A 63 11.10 4.12 10.17
CA LEU A 63 10.63 4.33 11.54
C LEU A 63 11.79 4.57 12.52
N PRO A 64 11.60 5.42 13.54
CA PRO A 64 12.51 5.51 14.68
C PRO A 64 12.54 4.17 15.44
N LYS A 65 13.71 3.82 15.97
CA LYS A 65 13.94 2.61 16.78
C LYS A 65 13.15 2.63 18.08
#